data_AF-A0A946HGL4-F1
#
_entry.id   AF-A0A946HGL4-F1
#
_cell.length_a   1.000
_cell.length_b   1.000
_cell.length_c   1.000
_cell.angle_alpha   90.00
_cell.angle_beta   90.00
_cell.angle_gamma   90.00
#
_symmetry.space_group_name_H-M   'P 1'
#
loop_
_entity.id
_entity.type
_entity.pdbx_description
1 polymer ?
#
loop_
_entity_poly.entity_id
_entity_poly.type
_entity_poly.pdbx_seq_one_letter_code
_entity_poly.pdbx_strand_id
1 'polypeptide(L)' 'RDALANFICQRENLVEAGDHVIMIGRVLDMQIQQGAPLGYFKGNYFSVGLDQSLISAVPNPAP' A
#
# COMPACT_ATOMS: atom_id res chain seq x y z
N ARG A 1 -4.33 -14.77 -0.19
CA ARG A 1 -5.34 -14.33 0.81
C ARG A 1 -4.56 -13.52 1.85
N ASP A 2 -5.17 -12.48 2.44
CA ASP A 2 -4.57 -11.53 3.41
C ASP A 2 -3.98 -10.21 2.87
N ALA A 3 -3.89 -10.02 1.54
CA ALA A 3 -3.62 -8.70 0.96
C ALA A 3 -4.91 -7.89 0.79
N LEU A 4 -4.86 -6.57 1.02
CA LEU A 4 -6.02 -5.68 0.81
C LEU A 4 -6.47 -5.58 -0.64
N ALA A 5 -5.55 -5.74 -1.59
CA ALA A 5 -5.88 -5.77 -3.01
C ALA A 5 -5.00 -6.79 -3.74
N ASN A 6 -5.57 -7.46 -4.74
CA ASN A 6 -4.86 -8.37 -5.63
C ASN A 6 -5.30 -8.07 -7.07
N PHE A 7 -4.37 -8.15 -8.01
CA PHE A 7 -4.63 -7.94 -9.44
C PHE A 7 -4.17 -9.18 -10.22
N ILE A 8 -5.04 -9.71 -11.07
CA ILE A 8 -4.68 -10.70 -12.07
C ILE A 8 -4.27 -9.95 -13.32
N CYS A 9 -3.03 -10.10 -13.78
CA CYS A 9 -2.49 -9.37 -14.91
C CYS A 9 -1.95 -10.33 -15.98
N GLN A 10 -2.13 -9.96 -17.24
CA GLN A 10 -1.33 -10.50 -18.35
C GLN A 10 -0.10 -9.63 -18.55
N ARG A 11 1.07 -10.23 -18.73
CA ARG A 11 2.29 -9.49 -19.07
C ARG A 11 2.15 -8.86 -20.47
N GLU A 12 2.14 -7.54 -20.52
CA GLU A 12 2.01 -6.75 -21.75
C GLU A 12 3.38 -6.41 -22.34
N ASN A 13 4.32 -5.94 -21.51
CA ASN A 13 5.65 -5.53 -21.97
C ASN A 13 6.71 -5.67 -20.87
N LEU A 14 7.98 -5.76 -21.29
CA LEU A 14 9.16 -5.63 -20.45
C LEU A 14 10.06 -4.55 -21.05
N VAL A 15 10.43 -3.55 -20.26
CA VAL A 15 11.31 -2.47 -20.69
C VAL A 15 12.60 -2.52 -19.88
N GLU A 16 13.73 -2.58 -20.57
CA GLU A 16 15.06 -2.52 -19.93
C GLU A 16 15.25 -1.18 -19.21
N ALA A 17 15.69 -1.22 -17.94
CA ALA A 17 15.85 -0.05 -17.09
C ALA A 17 17.12 -0.14 -16.23
N GLY A 18 18.28 -0.32 -16.89
CA GLY A 18 19.58 -0.42 -16.23
C GLY A 18 19.79 -1.79 -15.61
N ASP A 19 19.92 -1.85 -14.29
CA ASP A 19 20.09 -3.08 -13.51
C ASP A 19 18.74 -3.74 -13.13
N HIS A 20 17.61 -3.15 -13.55
CA HIS A 20 16.26 -3.67 -13.36
C HIS A 20 15.46 -3.65 -14.67
N VAL A 21 14.30 -4.30 -14.65
CA VAL A 21 13.31 -4.23 -15.75
C VAL A 21 12.01 -3.61 -15.24
N ILE A 22 11.38 -2.78 -16.07
CA ILE A 22 10.01 -2.33 -15.84
C ILE A 22 9.07 -3.35 -16.46
N MET A 23 8.28 -4.03 -15.62
CA MET A 23 7.24 -4.96 -16.07
C MET A 23 5.89 -4.26 -16.15
N ILE A 24 5.30 -4.24 -17.35
CA ILE A 24 3.99 -3.66 -17.60
C ILE A 24 2.99 -4.81 -17.74
N GLY A 25 1.94 -4.81 -16.92
CA GLY A 25 0.88 -5.80 -16.93
C GLY A 25 -0.48 -5.17 -17.25
N ARG A 26 -1.26 -5.80 -18.13
CA ARG A 26 -2.66 -5.47 -18.39
C ARG A 26 -3.53 -6.18 -17.35
N VAL A 27 -4.29 -5.42 -16.57
CA VAL A 27 -5.20 -5.98 -15.55
C VAL A 27 -6.37 -6.69 -16.23
N LEU A 28 -6.59 -7.95 -15.86
CA LEU A 28 -7.68 -8.80 -16.33
C LEU A 28 -8.80 -8.91 -15.28
N ASP A 29 -8.43 -8.93 -14.00
CA ASP A 29 -9.36 -9.02 -12.88
C ASP A 29 -8.72 -8.43 -11.61
N MET A 30 -9.54 -8.07 -10.62
CA MET A 30 -9.07 -7.54 -9.34
C MET A 30 -10.00 -7.88 -8.18
N GLN A 31 -9.41 -8.02 -6.99
CA GLN A 31 -10.12 -8.21 -5.74
C GLN A 31 -9.65 -7.18 -4.72
N ILE A 32 -10.59 -6.55 -4.01
CA ILE A 32 -10.32 -5.59 -2.94
C ILE A 32 -11.02 -6.04 -1.66
N GLN A 33 -10.36 -5.81 -0.52
CA GLN A 33 -10.88 -5.98 0.82
C GLN A 33 -10.73 -4.66 1.59
N GLN A 34 -11.65 -4.38 2.50
CA GLN A 34 -11.57 -3.20 3.37
C GLN A 34 -10.48 -3.38 4.44
N GLY A 35 -9.79 -2.30 4.78
CA GLY A 35 -8.78 -2.28 5.83
C GLY A 35 -7.77 -1.15 5.66
N ALA A 36 -6.95 -0.92 6.68
CA ALA A 36 -5.89 0.09 6.63
C ALA A 36 -4.68 -0.46 5.83
N PRO A 37 -4.20 0.22 4.78
CA PRO A 37 -3.08 -0.25 3.98
C PRO A 37 -1.76 -0.15 4.76
N LEU A 38 -0.87 -1.11 4.47
CA LEU A 38 0.52 -1.06 4.91
C LEU A 38 1.30 -0.11 4.00
N GLY A 39 1.75 1.02 4.57
CA GLY A 39 2.63 1.98 3.92
C GLY A 39 4.11 1.73 4.23
N TYR A 40 4.99 2.13 3.32
CA TYR A 40 6.44 2.09 3.51
C TYR A 40 7.09 3.38 3.00
N PHE A 41 7.85 4.07 3.86
CA PHE A 41 8.54 5.30 3.51
C PHE A 41 9.85 5.43 4.31
N LYS A 42 10.94 5.80 3.62
CA LYS A 42 12.28 6.00 4.22
C LYS A 42 12.71 4.86 5.18
N GLY A 43 12.57 3.60 4.75
CA GLY A 43 13.01 2.46 5.57
C GLY A 43 12.04 2.02 6.65
N ASN A 44 10.87 2.65 6.78
CA ASN A 44 9.94 2.40 7.89
C ASN A 44 8.53 2.05 7.39
N TYR A 45 7.86 1.16 8.12
CA TYR A 45 6.46 0.82 7.91
C TYR A 45 5.55 1.77 8.70
N PHE A 46 4.40 2.10 8.11
CA PHE A 46 3.34 2.88 8.77
C PHE A 46 1.97 2.43 8.28
N SER A 47 0.91 2.69 9.04
CA SER A 47 -0.46 2.51 8.56
C SER A 47 -1.08 3.87 8.28
N VAL A 48 -1.77 3.98 7.16
CA VAL A 48 -2.50 5.21 6.80
C VAL A 48 -3.72 5.36 7.74
N GLY A 49 -3.89 6.51 8.38
CA GLY A 49 -5.02 6.79 9.28
C GLY A 49 -4.79 6.48 10.77
N LEU A 50 -3.56 6.15 11.18
CA LEU A 50 -3.20 5.99 12.61
C LEU A 50 -3.21 7.30 13.40
N ASP A 51 -3.25 8.43 12.69
CA ASP A 51 -3.44 9.78 13.20
C ASP A 51 -4.57 9.84 14.23
N GLN A 52 -5.68 9.11 14.01
CA GLN A 52 -6.80 9.07 14.95
C GLN A 52 -6.43 8.44 16.30
N SER A 53 -5.65 7.36 16.30
CA SER A 53 -5.23 6.65 17.52
C SER A 53 -4.21 7.46 18.34
N LEU A 54 -3.35 8.20 17.66
CA LEU A 54 -2.38 9.10 18.28
C LEU A 54 -3.09 10.34 18.87
N ILE A 55 -4.04 10.93 18.15
CA ILE A 55 -4.87 12.05 18.64
C ILE A 55 -5.68 11.62 19.87
N SER A 56 -6.29 10.43 19.85
CA SER A 56 -7.07 9.93 21.00
C SER A 56 -6.22 9.59 22.24
N ALA A 57 -4.93 9.35 22.05
CA ALA A 57 -3.99 9.05 23.13
C ALA A 57 -3.39 10.31 23.77
N VAL A 58 -3.57 11.50 23.16
CA VAL A 58 -3.21 12.77 23.78
C VAL A 58 -4.24 13.07 24.88
N PRO A 59 -3.85 13.07 26.17
CA PRO A 59 -4.74 13.48 27.24
C PRO A 59 -5.16 14.93 27.00
N ASN A 60 -6.43 15.23 27.24
CA ASN A 60 -6.95 16.60 27.15
C ASN A 60 -6.03 17.53 27.97
N PRO A 61 -5.44 18.60 27.39
CA PRO A 61 -4.65 19.53 28.18
C PRO A 61 -5.54 20.04 29.33
N ALA A 62 -5.02 19.94 30.55
CA ALA A 62 -5.70 20.46 31.73
C ALA A 62 -6.05 21.95 31.52
N PRO A 63 -7.17 22.43 32.10
CA PRO A 63 -7.64 23.81 31.91
C PRO A 63 -6.60 24.86 32.32
#